data_AF-A0A139QRW0-F1
#
_entry.id   AF-A0A139QRW0-F1
#
_cell.length_a   1.000
_cell.length_b   1.000
_cell.length_c   1.000
_cell.angle_alpha   90.00
_cell.angle_beta   90.00
_cell.angle_gamma   90.00
#
_symmetry.space_group_name_H-M   'P 1'
#
loop_
_entity.id
_entity.type
_entity.pdbx_description
1 polymer ?
#
loop_
_entity_poly.entity_id
_entity_poly.type
_entity_poly.pdbx_seq_one_letter_code
_entity_poly.pdbx_strand_id
1 'polypeptide(L)' 'MVYVSCNVSTLARDLVKLVKVYDLQYIQSVDMFPHTARTEAVVKLVKKN' A
#
# COMPACT_ATOMS: atom_id res chain seq x y z
N MET A 1 -3.15 3.75 10.34
CA MET A 1 -1.80 3.32 9.93
C MET A 1 -1.57 3.72 8.49
N VAL A 2 -0.37 4.23 8.16
CA VAL A 2 0.04 4.50 6.78
C VAL A 2 1.10 3.47 6.41
N TYR A 3 0.92 2.76 5.30
CA TYR A 3 1.86 1.77 4.78
C TYR A 3 2.41 2.31 3.46
N VAL A 4 3.73 2.43 3.33
CA VAL A 4 4.41 2.85 2.10
C VAL A 4 5.30 1.71 1.61
N SER A 5 5.22 1.36 0.33
CA SER A 5 6.03 0.28 -0.25
C SER A 5 6.53 0.64 -1.64
N CYS A 6 7.76 0.23 -1.97
CA CYS A 6 8.32 0.29 -3.32
C CYS A 6 8.18 -1.03 -4.10
N ASN A 7 7.51 -2.04 -3.52
CA ASN A 7 7.25 -3.33 -4.16
C ASN A 7 5.78 -3.73 -4.00
N VAL A 8 5.05 -3.64 -5.12
CA VAL A 8 3.60 -3.90 -5.18
C VAL A 8 3.25 -5.35 -4.84
N SER A 9 4.12 -6.32 -5.17
CA SER A 9 3.87 -7.75 -4.91
C SER A 9 3.90 -8.08 -3.42
N THR A 10 4.89 -7.57 -2.69
CA THR A 10 4.96 -7.76 -1.23
C THR A 10 3.88 -6.97 -0.52
N LEU A 11 3.58 -5.75 -1.00
CA LEU A 11 2.49 -4.94 -0.48
C LEU A 11 1.15 -5.68 -0.59
N ALA A 12 0.81 -6.24 -1.76
CA ALA A 12 -0.44 -6.97 -1.96
C ALA A 12 -0.56 -8.15 -0.99
N ARG A 13 0.51 -8.93 -0.80
CA ARG A 13 0.54 -10.05 0.15
C ARG A 13 0.29 -9.61 1.59
N ASP A 14 0.88 -8.48 2.01
CA ASP A 14 0.69 -7.94 3.35
C ASP A 14 -0.73 -7.37 3.53
N LEU A 15 -1.24 -6.68 2.51
CA LEU A 15 -2.60 -6.14 2.53
C LEU A 15 -3.64 -7.23 2.71
N VAL A 16 -3.51 -8.41 2.08
CA VAL A 16 -4.42 -9.55 2.29
C VAL A 16 -4.52 -9.97 3.77
N LYS A 17 -3.44 -9.83 4.54
CA LYS A 17 -3.46 -10.10 5.99
C LYS A 17 -4.02 -8.91 6.76
N LEU A 18 -3.61 -7.69 6.42
CA LEU A 18 -3.98 -6.47 7.13
C LEU A 18 -5.47 -6.14 6.98
N VAL A 19 -6.08 -6.40 5.82
CA VAL A 19 -7.52 -6.15 5.58
C VAL A 19 -8.44 -6.99 6.47
N LYS A 20 -7.92 -8.02 7.14
CA LYS A 20 -8.69 -8.80 8.13
C LYS A 20 -8.94 -8.01 9.42
N VAL A 21 -8.05 -7.07 9.76
CA VAL A 21 -8.07 -6.31 11.02
C VAL A 21 -8.25 -4.80 10.79
N TYR A 22 -7.94 -4.33 9.58
CA TYR A 22 -8.02 -2.94 9.17
C TYR A 22 -8.90 -2.78 7.92
N ASP A 23 -9.56 -1.64 7.79
CA ASP A 23 -10.21 -1.18 6.57
C ASP A 23 -9.22 -0.43 5.69
N LEU A 24 -9.24 -0.76 4.41
CA LEU A 24 -8.41 -0.13 3.38
C LEU A 24 -9.17 1.07 2.82
N GLN A 25 -8.72 2.26 3.18
CA GLN A 25 -9.43 3.52 2.87
C GLN A 25 -8.92 4.17 1.59
N TYR A 26 -7.63 4.02 1.30
CA TYR A 26 -7.00 4.70 0.18
C TYR A 26 -5.74 3.96 -0.26
N ILE A 27 -5.51 3.89 -1.56
CA ILE A 27 -4.27 3.42 -2.16
C ILE A 27 -3.89 4.37 -3.30
N GLN A 28 -2.63 4.80 -3.31
CA GLN A 28 -2.08 5.67 -4.35
C GLN A 28 -0.72 5.18 -4.78
N SER A 29 -0.57 4.90 -6.07
CA SER A 29 0.74 4.76 -6.69
C SER A 29 1.36 6.13 -6.88
N VAL A 30 2.57 6.32 -6.39
CA VAL A 30 3.38 7.52 -6.57
C VAL A 30 4.60 7.15 -7.41
N ASP A 31 4.79 7.86 -8.51
CA ASP A 31 6.01 7.78 -9.30
C ASP A 31 7.04 8.76 -8.74
N MET A 32 8.01 8.25 -7.99
CA MET A 32 9.14 9.04 -7.49
C MET A 32 10.35 9.03 -8.45
N PHE A 33 10.33 8.17 -9.48
CA PHE A 33 11.47 7.93 -10.35
C PHE A 33 11.02 7.83 -11.81
N PRO A 34 10.78 9.00 -12.46
CA PRO A 34 10.37 9.06 -13.85
C PRO A 34 11.33 8.26 -14.73
N HIS A 35 10.79 7.56 -15.73
CA HIS A 35 11.53 6.70 -16.65
C HIS A 35 12.11 5.42 -16.04
N THR A 36 11.67 5.02 -14.84
CA THR A 36 11.99 3.69 -14.27
C THR A 36 10.72 2.87 -14.08
N ALA A 37 10.84 1.54 -14.05
CA ALA A 37 9.72 0.65 -13.71
C ALA A 37 9.42 0.61 -12.21
N ARG A 38 10.12 1.41 -11.38
CA ARG A 38 9.93 1.43 -9.94
C ARG A 38 8.76 2.35 -9.63
N THR A 39 7.81 1.86 -8.85
CA THR A 39 6.64 2.63 -8.42
C THR A 39 6.47 2.43 -6.92
N GLU A 40 6.26 3.52 -6.22
CA GLU A 40 5.93 3.49 -4.80
C GLU A 40 4.42 3.49 -4.64
N ALA A 41 3.92 2.89 -3.56
CA ALA A 41 2.52 2.82 -3.24
C ALA A 41 2.31 3.23 -1.79
N VAL A 42 1.42 4.19 -1.58
CA VAL A 42 0.99 4.69 -0.28
C VAL A 42 -0.41 4.17 0.00
N VAL A 43 -0.59 3.52 1.15
CA VAL A 43 -1.86 2.94 1.58
C VAL A 43 -2.29 3.49 2.93
N LYS A 44 -3.54 3.92 3.03
CA LYS A 44 -4.17 4.33 4.28
C LYS A 44 -5.04 3.19 4.82
N LEU A 45 -4.70 2.73 6.01
CA LEU A 45 -5.40 1.68 6.74
C LEU A 45 -6.00 2.26 8.04
N VAL A 46 -7.26 1.98 8.30
CA VAL A 46 -7.96 2.39 9.54
C VAL A 46 -8.37 1.13 10.29
N LYS A 47 -8.26 1.12 11.61
CA LYS A 47 -8.59 -0.08 12.40
C LYS A 47 -10.09 -0.37 12.28
N LYS A 48 -10.47 -1.62 12.02
CA LYS A 48 -11.86 -2.05 12.07
C LYS A 48 -12.35 -1.96 13.52
N ASN A 49 -13.51 -1.35 13.72
CA ASN A 49 -14.18 -1.31 15.02
C ASN A 49 -14.81 -2.67 15.33
#